data_AF-A0A8T2UU14-F1
#
_entry.id   AF-A0A8T2UU14-F1
#
_cell.length_a   1.000
_cell.length_b   1.000
_cell.length_c   1.000
_cell.angle_alpha   90.00
_cell.angle_beta   90.00
_cell.angle_gamma   90.00
#
_symmetry.space_group_name_H-M   'P 1'
#
loop_
_entity.id
_entity.type
_entity.pdbx_description
1 polymer ?
#
loop_
_entity_poly.entity_id
_entity_poly.type
_entity_poly.pdbx_seq_one_letter_code
_entity_poly.pdbx_strand_id
1 'polypeptide(L)'
;MCDGTNSFWCQNGICEEIVQGENYTCICKDGFAGEHCELKGTRCGDNFCYHNGECDVATESCACPEAWRGSADCTKPTVNRPQQKSTVVPVKTGTEDGNDTWFVPILVVVLALVVSGGVIWFARFRKRSNAMRDFHRLRQVQMQNFDDEDEDAFSRAPLSKAQLV
;
A
#
# COMPACT_ATOMS: atom_id res chain seq x y z
N MET A 1 -6.03 8.57 -21.89
CA MET A 1 -7.41 8.08 -22.09
C MET A 1 -7.77 8.22 -23.56
N CYS A 2 -8.12 7.12 -24.22
CA CYS A 2 -8.50 7.10 -25.64
C CYS A 2 -9.90 7.72 -25.84
N ASP A 3 -10.05 9.03 -25.63
CA ASP A 3 -11.36 9.71 -25.54
C ASP A 3 -12.14 9.90 -26.86
N GLY A 4 -11.71 9.26 -27.96
CA GLY A 4 -12.37 9.35 -29.26
C GLY A 4 -12.12 10.65 -30.04
N THR A 5 -11.68 11.74 -29.41
CA THR A 5 -11.12 12.93 -30.10
C THR A 5 -9.61 12.83 -30.28
N ASN A 6 -9.01 11.93 -29.52
CA ASN A 6 -7.59 11.71 -29.30
C ASN A 6 -6.83 10.93 -30.39
N SER A 7 -7.06 11.25 -31.67
CA SER A 7 -6.11 10.87 -32.73
C SER A 7 -4.70 11.44 -32.47
N PHE A 8 -4.55 12.36 -31.52
CA PHE A 8 -3.28 12.98 -31.14
C PHE A 8 -2.27 12.01 -30.49
N TRP A 9 -2.72 10.98 -29.76
CA TRP A 9 -1.80 10.08 -29.03
C TRP A 9 -1.24 8.93 -29.86
N CYS A 10 -1.97 8.47 -30.87
CA CYS A 10 -1.51 7.44 -31.81
C CYS A 10 -1.63 8.01 -33.23
N GLN A 11 -0.52 8.45 -33.83
CA GLN A 11 -0.54 9.09 -35.14
C GLN A 11 -1.03 8.16 -36.25
N ASN A 12 -0.51 6.93 -36.29
CA ASN A 12 -0.80 5.95 -37.33
C ASN A 12 -1.25 4.61 -36.73
N GLY A 13 -2.08 4.66 -35.69
CA GLY A 13 -2.51 3.47 -34.95
C GLY A 13 -3.90 3.60 -34.37
N ILE A 14 -4.33 2.53 -33.70
CA ILE A 14 -5.56 2.47 -32.92
C ILE A 14 -5.18 2.60 -31.44
N CYS A 15 -5.85 3.49 -30.72
CA CYS A 15 -5.66 3.67 -29.28
C CYS A 15 -6.49 2.63 -28.52
N GLU A 16 -5.85 1.81 -27.69
CA GLU A 16 -6.49 0.84 -26.82
C GLU A 16 -6.30 1.23 -25.35
N GLU A 17 -7.39 1.27 -24.59
CA GLU A 17 -7.39 1.66 -23.19
C GLU A 17 -7.14 0.44 -22.29
N ILE A 18 -6.21 0.54 -21.34
CA ILE A 18 -5.78 -0.61 -20.53
C ILE A 18 -6.46 -0.63 -19.15
N VAL A 19 -6.48 0.50 -18.43
CA VAL A 19 -6.98 0.55 -17.03
C VAL A 19 -7.95 1.70 -16.85
N GLN A 20 -9.24 1.51 -17.16
CA GLN A 20 -10.32 2.50 -16.97
C GLN A 20 -9.91 3.93 -17.35
N GLY A 21 -9.05 4.03 -18.36
CA GLY A 21 -8.45 5.24 -18.86
C GLY A 21 -7.14 5.75 -18.26
N GLU A 22 -6.68 5.30 -17.11
CA GLU A 22 -5.41 5.75 -16.54
C GLU A 22 -4.20 5.42 -17.43
N ASN A 23 -4.33 4.37 -18.26
CA ASN A 23 -3.29 3.98 -19.21
C ASN A 23 -3.87 3.59 -20.58
N TYR A 24 -3.06 3.73 -21.62
CA TYR A 24 -3.39 3.37 -22.99
C TYR A 24 -2.17 2.78 -23.72
N THR A 25 -2.42 2.06 -24.81
CA THR A 25 -1.39 1.60 -25.75
C THR A 25 -1.83 1.88 -27.19
N CYS A 26 -0.86 2.04 -28.08
CA CYS A 26 -1.11 2.23 -29.50
C CYS A 26 -0.83 0.95 -30.27
N ILE A 27 -1.85 0.44 -30.98
CA ILE A 27 -1.69 -0.64 -31.96
C ILE A 27 -1.37 0.00 -33.30
N CYS A 28 -0.11 -0.08 -33.73
CA CYS A 28 0.34 0.55 -34.96
C CYS A 28 -0.13 -0.17 -36.22
N LYS A 29 -0.43 0.60 -37.26
CA LYS A 29 -0.67 0.07 -38.62
C LYS A 29 0.64 -0.46 -39.22
N ASP A 30 0.49 -1.34 -40.22
CA ASP A 30 1.63 -1.90 -40.94
C ASP A 30 2.59 -0.82 -41.45
N GLY A 31 3.88 -1.01 -41.19
CA GLY A 31 4.93 -0.06 -41.55
C GLY A 31 5.07 1.12 -40.60
N PHE A 32 4.35 1.16 -39.47
CA PHE A 32 4.55 2.13 -38.40
C PHE A 32 4.99 1.46 -37.10
N ALA A 33 5.77 2.16 -36.30
CA ALA A 33 6.26 1.72 -35.00
C ALA A 33 6.45 2.91 -34.06
N GLY A 34 6.90 2.64 -32.83
CA GLY A 34 7.05 3.64 -31.78
C GLY A 34 5.91 3.58 -30.76
N GLU A 35 6.06 4.33 -29.68
CA GLU A 35 5.08 4.40 -28.59
C GLU A 35 3.74 5.01 -29.07
N HIS A 36 3.83 5.94 -30.02
CA HIS A 36 2.71 6.70 -30.57
C HIS A 36 2.50 6.43 -32.07
N CYS A 37 3.12 5.37 -32.61
CA CYS A 37 3.10 5.03 -34.04
C CYS A 37 3.60 6.19 -34.94
N GLU A 38 4.59 6.93 -34.44
CA GLU A 38 5.21 8.08 -35.09
C GLU A 38 6.34 7.69 -36.04
N LEU A 39 6.93 6.50 -35.87
CA LEU A 39 8.03 6.02 -36.69
C LEU A 39 7.48 5.34 -37.93
N LYS A 40 7.71 5.96 -39.09
CA LYS A 40 7.40 5.37 -40.40
C LYS A 40 8.59 4.55 -40.88
N GLY A 41 8.34 3.28 -41.20
CA GLY A 41 9.33 2.39 -41.82
C GLY A 41 9.25 2.42 -43.35
N THR A 42 10.39 2.21 -43.99
CA THR A 42 10.50 2.04 -45.44
C THR A 42 10.31 0.56 -45.78
N ARG A 43 9.36 0.23 -46.66
CA ARG A 43 9.11 -1.17 -47.07
C ARG A 43 10.36 -1.77 -47.73
N CYS A 44 10.76 -2.96 -47.28
CA CYS A 44 11.90 -3.73 -47.77
C CYS A 44 11.53 -5.22 -47.82
N GLY A 45 11.03 -5.69 -48.96
CA GLY A 45 10.44 -7.03 -49.07
C GLY A 45 9.22 -7.18 -48.15
N ASP A 46 9.27 -8.16 -47.27
CA ASP A 46 8.23 -8.45 -46.25
C ASP A 46 8.39 -7.62 -44.96
N ASN A 47 9.50 -6.89 -44.80
CA ASN A 47 9.81 -6.11 -43.59
C ASN A 47 9.80 -4.59 -43.86
N PHE A 48 9.97 -3.81 -42.79
CA PHE A 48 10.09 -2.36 -42.86
C PHE A 48 11.34 -1.87 -42.14
N CYS A 49 12.18 -1.10 -42.82
CA CYS A 49 13.36 -0.47 -42.23
C CYS A 49 12.96 0.82 -41.51
N TYR A 50 13.09 0.85 -40.19
CA TYR A 50 12.78 2.03 -39.37
C TYR A 50 13.98 2.97 -39.23
N HIS A 51 13.75 4.14 -38.61
CA HIS A 51 14.78 5.16 -38.33
C HIS A 51 15.59 5.61 -39.56
N ASN A 52 14.93 5.73 -40.71
CA ASN A 52 15.58 6.08 -41.98
C ASN A 52 16.64 5.06 -42.42
N GLY A 53 16.52 3.79 -42.01
CA GLY A 53 17.31 2.70 -42.58
C GLY A 53 17.04 2.54 -44.08
N GLU A 54 18.11 2.27 -44.83
CA GLU A 54 18.06 2.06 -46.27
C GLU A 54 17.87 0.57 -46.58
N CYS A 55 17.01 0.25 -47.54
CA CYS A 55 16.77 -1.14 -47.93
C CYS A 55 17.80 -1.58 -48.97
N ASP A 56 18.60 -2.60 -48.65
CA ASP A 56 19.41 -3.31 -49.63
C ASP A 56 18.55 -4.36 -50.34
N VAL A 57 18.14 -4.05 -51.56
CA VAL A 57 17.27 -4.89 -52.39
C VAL A 57 17.92 -6.23 -52.76
N ALA A 58 19.26 -6.32 -52.78
CA ALA A 58 19.94 -7.56 -53.14
C ALA A 58 19.90 -8.61 -52.00
N THR A 59 19.89 -8.15 -50.76
CA THR A 59 19.90 -9.00 -49.56
C THR A 59 18.59 -8.97 -48.79
N GLU A 60 17.63 -8.14 -49.23
CA GLU A 60 16.38 -7.84 -48.52
C GLU A 60 16.61 -7.44 -47.05
N SER A 61 17.74 -6.76 -46.79
CA SER A 61 18.18 -6.38 -45.46
C SER A 61 18.24 -4.86 -45.29
N CYS A 62 18.06 -4.40 -44.06
CA CYS A 62 18.09 -2.99 -43.73
C CYS A 62 19.51 -2.56 -43.35
N ALA A 63 20.05 -1.58 -44.07
CA ALA A 63 21.22 -0.82 -43.71
C ALA A 63 20.83 0.24 -42.67
N CYS A 64 21.09 -0.06 -41.40
CA CYS A 64 20.71 0.81 -40.29
C CYS A 64 21.70 1.97 -40.08
N PRO A 65 21.21 3.16 -39.68
CA PRO A 65 22.08 4.27 -39.28
C PRO A 65 22.85 3.95 -37.98
N GLU A 66 23.91 4.71 -37.70
CA GLU A 66 24.88 4.43 -36.62
C GLU A 66 24.28 4.20 -35.23
N ALA A 67 23.11 4.78 -34.94
CA ALA A 67 22.39 4.68 -33.66
C ALA A 67 21.46 3.46 -33.54
N TRP A 68 21.24 2.71 -34.63
CA TRP A 68 20.24 1.65 -34.73
C TRP A 68 20.82 0.38 -35.37
N ARG A 69 20.26 -0.77 -35.05
CA ARG A 69 20.70 -2.10 -35.49
C ARG A 69 19.52 -3.07 -35.57
N GLY A 70 19.77 -4.21 -36.19
CA GLY A 70 18.75 -5.20 -36.52
C GLY A 70 18.58 -5.22 -38.03
N SER A 71 19.26 -6.16 -38.70
CA SER A 71 19.35 -6.21 -40.16
C SER A 71 18.01 -6.43 -40.88
N ALA A 72 16.92 -6.69 -40.16
CA ALA A 72 15.59 -6.85 -40.73
C ALA A 72 14.73 -5.57 -40.64
N ASP A 73 14.97 -4.71 -39.64
CA ASP A 73 14.01 -3.68 -39.24
C ASP A 73 14.62 -2.43 -38.57
N CYS A 74 15.87 -2.46 -38.11
CA CYS A 74 16.53 -1.35 -37.41
C CYS A 74 15.84 -0.89 -36.11
N THR A 75 15.09 -1.76 -35.43
CA THR A 75 14.33 -1.40 -34.21
C THR A 75 15.18 -1.32 -32.94
N LYS A 76 16.39 -1.87 -32.93
CA LYS A 76 17.23 -1.97 -31.73
C LYS A 76 18.25 -0.83 -31.70
N PRO A 77 18.46 -0.13 -30.59
CA PRO A 77 19.52 0.87 -30.50
C PRO A 77 20.92 0.20 -30.47
N THR A 78 21.93 0.84 -31.07
CA THR A 78 23.35 0.45 -31.00
C THR A 78 24.02 0.99 -29.74
N VAL A 79 23.65 2.21 -29.35
CA VAL A 79 24.10 2.85 -28.13
C VAL A 79 23.11 2.51 -27.02
N ASN A 80 23.57 1.79 -26.01
CA ASN A 80 22.91 1.82 -24.73
C ASN A 80 23.06 3.25 -24.19
N ARG A 81 22.09 4.13 -24.45
CA ARG A 81 22.03 5.48 -23.91
C ARG A 81 22.36 5.40 -22.41
N PRO A 82 23.25 6.24 -21.85
CA PRO A 82 23.36 6.41 -20.39
C PRO A 82 22.15 7.21 -19.87
N GLN A 83 20.96 6.65 -20.09
CA GLN A 83 19.77 6.73 -19.25
C GLN A 83 19.19 5.32 -19.01
N GLN A 84 19.76 4.28 -19.64
CA GLN A 84 19.77 2.93 -19.13
C GLN A 84 21.22 2.46 -19.09
N LYS A 85 21.89 2.83 -18.00
CA LYS A 85 23.02 2.07 -17.49
C LYS A 85 22.51 0.66 -17.17
N SER A 86 22.41 -0.20 -18.18
CA SER A 86 22.54 -1.64 -17.99
C SER A 86 24.02 -1.90 -17.78
N THR A 87 24.52 -1.45 -16.62
CA THR A 87 25.54 -2.23 -15.96
C THR A 87 24.89 -3.59 -15.79
N VAL A 88 25.56 -4.65 -16.19
CA VAL A 88 25.44 -5.90 -15.44
C VAL A 88 25.98 -5.59 -14.04
N VAL A 89 25.23 -4.81 -13.26
CA VAL A 89 24.99 -5.17 -11.87
C VAL A 89 24.39 -6.56 -12.03
N PRO A 90 24.81 -7.56 -11.25
CA PRO A 90 24.09 -8.82 -11.25
C PRO A 90 22.61 -8.48 -11.22
N VAL A 91 21.86 -8.96 -12.22
CA VAL A 91 20.43 -9.06 -12.11
C VAL A 91 20.26 -9.87 -10.83
N LYS A 92 20.05 -9.17 -9.72
CA LYS A 92 19.26 -9.73 -8.65
C LYS A 92 17.97 -10.01 -9.38
N THR A 93 17.80 -11.27 -9.75
CA THR A 93 16.50 -11.89 -9.77
C THR A 93 15.69 -11.18 -8.71
N GLY A 94 14.58 -10.57 -9.11
CA GLY A 94 13.53 -10.23 -8.17
C GLY A 94 13.03 -11.55 -7.60
N THR A 95 13.82 -12.15 -6.70
CA THR A 95 13.29 -12.63 -5.46
C THR A 95 12.50 -11.46 -4.90
N GLU A 96 11.24 -11.70 -4.61
CA GLU A 96 10.38 -10.83 -3.83
C GLU A 96 11.01 -10.62 -2.44
N ASP A 97 12.10 -9.86 -2.36
CA ASP A 97 12.64 -9.39 -1.09
C ASP A 97 12.24 -7.92 -0.98
N GLY A 98 10.92 -7.72 -0.90
CA GLY A 98 10.32 -6.53 -0.30
C GLY A 98 10.70 -6.47 1.18
N ASN A 99 11.98 -6.27 1.46
CA ASN A 99 12.51 -5.97 2.78
C ASN A 99 12.75 -4.46 2.84
N ASP A 100 11.66 -3.72 2.77
CA ASP A 100 11.60 -2.29 3.00
C ASP A 100 11.88 -2.04 4.51
N THR A 101 13.14 -2.15 4.92
CA THR A 101 13.61 -2.00 6.32
C THR A 101 13.42 -0.60 6.92
N TRP A 102 12.52 0.23 6.38
CA TRP A 102 12.05 1.47 6.99
C TRP A 102 10.80 1.26 7.86
N PHE A 103 10.00 0.20 7.64
CA PHE A 103 8.90 -0.13 8.56
C PHE A 103 9.36 -0.84 9.83
N VAL A 104 10.54 -1.46 9.83
CA VAL A 104 11.13 -2.08 11.03
C VAL A 104 11.34 -1.06 12.16
N PRO A 105 11.99 0.11 11.97
CA PRO A 105 12.11 1.11 13.02
C PRO A 105 10.74 1.69 13.43
N ILE A 106 9.79 1.83 12.51
CA ILE A 106 8.43 2.30 12.83
C ILE A 106 7.71 1.30 13.74
N LEU A 107 7.77 0.00 13.41
CA LEU A 107 7.17 -1.06 14.22
C LEU A 107 7.82 -1.15 15.61
N VAL A 108 9.14 -1.00 15.72
CA VAL A 108 9.84 -1.00 17.02
C VAL A 108 9.42 0.19 17.88
N VAL A 109 9.30 1.38 17.30
CA VAL A 109 8.83 2.58 18.02
C VAL A 109 7.37 2.42 18.46
N VAL A 110 6.49 1.91 17.59
CA VAL A 110 5.08 1.66 17.93
C VAL A 110 4.97 0.64 19.05
N LEU A 111 5.72 -0.46 19.00
CA LEU A 111 5.72 -1.46 20.07
C LEU A 111 6.25 -0.87 21.39
N ALA A 112 7.30 -0.04 21.35
CA ALA A 112 7.81 0.63 22.55
C ALA A 112 6.78 1.60 23.18
N LEU A 113 6.00 2.32 22.35
CA LEU A 113 4.92 3.19 22.81
C LEU A 113 3.74 2.40 23.39
N VAL A 114 3.38 1.26 22.79
CA VAL A 114 2.32 0.38 23.30
C VAL A 114 2.75 -0.30 24.60
N VAL A 115 4.00 -0.72 24.73
CA VAL A 115 4.52 -1.34 25.96
C VAL A 115 4.64 -0.30 27.07
N SER A 116 5.19 0.89 26.80
CA SER A 116 5.27 1.95 27.81
C SER A 116 3.88 2.45 28.22
N GLY A 117 2.98 2.68 27.27
CA GLY A 117 1.57 3.00 27.53
C GLY A 117 0.84 1.89 28.28
N GLY A 118 1.08 0.63 27.92
CA GLY A 118 0.51 -0.56 28.56
C GLY A 118 1.01 -0.77 29.98
N VAL A 119 2.29 -0.53 30.26
CA VAL A 119 2.86 -0.58 31.62
C VAL A 119 2.29 0.54 32.49
N ILE A 120 2.17 1.76 31.96
CA ILE A 120 1.55 2.88 32.67
C ILE A 120 0.07 2.59 32.95
N TRP A 121 -0.66 2.09 31.94
CA TRP A 121 -2.07 1.72 32.09
C TRP A 121 -2.25 0.56 33.06
N PHE A 122 -1.43 -0.49 32.98
CA PHE A 122 -1.47 -1.64 33.87
C PHE A 122 -1.06 -1.27 35.29
N ALA A 123 -0.07 -0.39 35.49
CA ALA A 123 0.27 0.13 36.81
C ALA A 123 -0.87 0.98 37.39
N ARG A 124 -1.50 1.83 36.57
CA ARG A 124 -2.67 2.63 36.98
C ARG A 124 -3.90 1.76 37.24
N PHE A 125 -4.09 0.70 36.45
CA PHE A 125 -5.17 -0.27 36.59
C PHE A 125 -4.96 -1.15 37.82
N ARG A 126 -3.72 -1.56 38.10
CA ARG A 126 -3.34 -2.31 39.30
C ARG A 126 -3.48 -1.43 40.55
N LYS A 127 -3.18 -0.13 40.47
CA LYS A 127 -3.49 0.84 41.54
C LYS A 127 -5.00 1.00 41.76
N ARG A 128 -5.79 1.07 40.67
CA ARG A 128 -7.26 1.13 40.71
C ARG A 128 -7.90 -0.17 41.23
N SER A 129 -7.30 -1.31 40.91
CA SER A 129 -7.70 -2.64 41.38
C SER A 129 -7.32 -2.88 42.85
N ASN A 130 -6.15 -2.41 43.29
CA ASN A 130 -5.75 -2.44 44.70
C ASN A 130 -6.67 -1.57 45.58
N ALA A 131 -7.07 -0.39 45.09
CA ALA A 131 -8.04 0.46 45.78
C ALA A 131 -9.43 -0.20 45.93
N MET A 132 -9.80 -1.11 45.03
CA MET A 132 -11.04 -1.88 45.12
C MET A 132 -10.95 -3.00 46.19
N ARG A 133 -9.76 -3.58 46.43
CA ARG A 133 -9.53 -4.58 47.48
C ARG A 133 -9.58 -3.99 48.90
N ASP A 134 -9.09 -2.76 49.08
CA ASP A 134 -9.21 -2.06 50.38
C ASP A 134 -10.67 -1.72 50.71
N PHE A 135 -11.47 -1.34 49.71
CA PHE A 135 -12.91 -1.12 49.91
C PHE A 135 -13.64 -2.41 50.34
N HIS A 136 -13.30 -3.55 49.75
CA HIS A 136 -13.84 -4.85 50.18
C HIS A 136 -13.40 -5.24 51.60
N ARG A 137 -12.19 -4.86 52.03
CA ARG A 137 -11.67 -5.13 53.39
C ARG A 137 -12.36 -4.27 54.45
N LEU A 138 -12.64 -3.00 54.16
CA LEU A 138 -13.39 -2.11 55.06
C LEU A 138 -14.86 -2.53 55.18
N ARG A 139 -15.46 -3.06 54.11
CA ARG A 139 -16.83 -3.60 54.11
C ARG A 139 -16.99 -4.84 54.99
N GLN A 140 -15.95 -5.69 55.07
CA GLN A 140 -15.94 -6.85 55.96
C GLN A 140 -15.82 -6.46 57.44
N VAL A 141 -15.08 -5.39 57.76
CA VAL A 141 -14.94 -4.91 59.15
C VAL A 141 -16.21 -4.18 59.65
N GLN A 142 -16.94 -3.49 58.77
CA GLN A 142 -18.23 -2.88 59.15
C GLN A 142 -19.36 -3.90 59.34
N MET A 143 -19.37 -5.02 58.62
CA MET A 143 -20.41 -6.05 58.80
C MET A 143 -20.21 -6.91 60.04
N GLN A 144 -19.00 -6.97 60.62
CA GLN A 144 -18.77 -7.71 61.87
C GLN A 144 -19.03 -6.87 63.13
N ASN A 145 -19.03 -5.53 63.01
CA ASN A 145 -19.34 -4.60 64.10
C ASN A 145 -20.82 -4.16 64.12
N PHE A 146 -21.70 -4.78 63.30
CA PHE A 146 -23.12 -4.42 63.24
C PHE A 146 -24.05 -5.49 63.83
N ASP A 147 -23.53 -6.67 64.19
CA ASP A 147 -24.32 -7.78 64.72
C ASP A 147 -24.25 -7.93 66.27
N ASP A 148 -23.63 -6.98 66.99
CA ASP A 148 -23.46 -7.09 68.46
C ASP A 148 -24.29 -6.08 69.30
N GLU A 149 -25.16 -5.23 68.72
CA GLU A 149 -25.90 -4.22 69.53
C GLU A 149 -27.44 -4.23 69.47
N ASP A 150 -28.10 -5.05 68.64
CA ASP A 150 -29.57 -4.99 68.51
C ASP A 150 -30.29 -6.34 68.76
N GLU A 151 -29.92 -7.07 69.80
CA GLU A 151 -30.82 -8.04 70.44
C GLU A 151 -31.04 -7.69 71.90
N ASP A 152 -31.90 -6.70 72.18
CA ASP A 152 -32.64 -6.67 73.43
C ASP A 152 -34.03 -6.03 73.28
N ALA A 153 -35.03 -6.89 73.49
CA ALA A 153 -36.31 -6.58 74.12
C ALA A 153 -37.39 -5.84 73.31
N PHE A 154 -37.94 -6.56 72.33
CA PHE A 154 -39.41 -6.65 72.19
C PHE A 154 -39.99 -7.31 73.45
N SER A 155 -40.41 -6.53 74.46
CA SER A 155 -41.33 -6.97 75.52
C SER A 155 -41.86 -5.81 76.37
N ARG A 156 -43.03 -5.28 75.99
CA ARG A 156 -44.24 -5.05 76.84
C ARG A 156 -45.16 -3.99 76.23
N ALA A 157 -46.38 -4.40 75.85
CA ALA A 157 -47.57 -3.54 75.75
C ALA A 157 -48.10 -3.21 77.18
N PRO A 158 -49.25 -2.52 77.43
CA PRO A 158 -50.19 -1.79 76.57
C PRO A 158 -50.70 -0.42 77.17
N LEU A 159 -51.80 0.12 76.61
CA LEU A 159 -52.84 1.03 77.17
C LEU A 159 -52.82 2.57 76.93
N SER A 160 -53.74 3.00 76.05
CA SER A 160 -54.91 3.89 76.29
C SER A 160 -54.79 5.25 77.05
N LYS A 161 -55.09 6.32 76.28
CA LYS A 161 -55.90 7.55 76.56
C LYS A 161 -55.55 8.50 77.73
N ALA A 162 -55.34 9.78 77.37
CA ALA A 162 -56.01 11.02 77.89
C ALA A 162 -55.17 12.24 77.40
N GLN A 163 -55.67 13.16 76.56
CA GLN A 163 -56.59 14.29 76.79
C GLN A 163 -55.93 15.51 77.51
N LEU A 164 -56.12 16.70 76.90
CA LEU A 164 -55.85 18.08 77.40
C LEU A 164 -54.36 18.44 77.55
N VAL A 165 -53.85 19.61 77.12
CA VAL A 165 -54.39 20.98 77.05
C VAL A 165 -53.86 21.66 75.78
#